data_AF-Q2HY05-F1
#
_entry.id   AF-Q2HY05-F1
#
_cell.length_a   1.000
_cell.length_b   1.000
_cell.length_c   1.000
_cell.angle_alpha   90.00
_cell.angle_beta   90.00
_cell.angle_gamma   90.00
#
_symmetry.space_group_name_H-M   'P 1'
#
loop_
_entity.id
_entity.type
_entity.pdbx_description
1 polymer ?
#
loop_
_entity_poly.entity_id
_entity_poly.type
_entity_poly.pdbx_seq_one_letter_code
_entity_poly.pdbx_strand_id
1 'polypeptide(L)'
;MNQAQRVVQYVYLTPEDHLRISSSVIAHELKLSNRETRWIIDSIIGKEDGLGVENLSGSGAIASAYSRAYKETFTLTYVTGRTVGIGAYLARLGMRCIQRLDQPIILTGFSALNKLLGREVYSSHMQLGGPKIMATSGVVHLTVLDDLEGVSAILKWLSYVPPYSGGPLPILSPSDPLERPVEYFPQNSCDPRGAICGMLDGTGKWLGGIFDKDSFVETLEGWARTVVTGRAKLGGIPVGIVAVETQTVMQIIPADPGQLDSHERVVPQAGQVWFPDSASKTAQALMDFNYEELPLFILANWRGFSGGQRDLFEGILQAGSTIVENLRTYKQPVFVYIPMMGELRGGAWVVVDSRINSDHIEMYAERTAKGNVLEPEGMIEIKFRTKELLECMGRLDQQLINLKKKLQEARSTGAHATSESSAAAEQARRSSLPVYTQIATKSLTTGYFTEMQRRGNQRSCDWNNCRSFFYKRLRRRVVEGSLIKTVKEASGDQLSHKSATNMIKKWFLDSKIAGGREDAWADDERFFAWKDDLRNYEDKLQELRVQKVLLQLSNIGDSPLDLRALPQGLAALLHKVEPSSRAQLVDELRKVLG
;
A
#
# COMPACT_ATOMS: atom_id res chain seq x y z
N MET A 1 1.92 -53.79 50.15
CA MET A 1 1.43 -53.46 48.79
C MET A 1 1.82 -52.04 48.46
N ASN A 2 2.54 -51.87 47.34
CA ASN A 2 3.25 -50.66 46.91
C ASN A 2 2.36 -49.41 46.88
N GLN A 3 2.83 -48.34 47.53
CA GLN A 3 2.23 -46.99 47.53
C GLN A 3 2.28 -46.28 46.16
N ALA A 4 2.85 -46.90 45.11
CA ALA A 4 3.31 -46.22 43.90
C ALA A 4 2.23 -45.89 42.85
N GLN A 5 0.96 -46.29 43.02
CA GLN A 5 -0.13 -45.95 42.09
C GLN A 5 -1.46 -45.72 42.82
N ARG A 6 -1.51 -44.77 43.76
CA ARG A 6 -2.81 -44.28 44.27
C ARG A 6 -3.39 -43.28 43.28
N VAL A 7 -4.55 -43.60 42.72
CA VAL A 7 -5.31 -42.71 41.83
C VAL A 7 -6.21 -41.80 42.67
N VAL A 8 -6.14 -40.50 42.42
CA VAL A 8 -7.07 -39.53 43.02
C VAL A 8 -8.42 -39.66 42.31
N GLN A 9 -9.49 -39.93 43.06
CA GLN A 9 -10.84 -40.11 42.50
C GLN A 9 -11.57 -38.78 42.29
N TYR A 10 -11.47 -37.85 43.25
CA TYR A 10 -12.09 -36.54 43.21
C TYR A 10 -11.46 -35.60 44.24
N VAL A 11 -11.70 -34.31 44.09
CA VAL A 11 -11.38 -33.26 45.06
C VAL A 11 -12.69 -32.83 45.74
N TYR A 12 -12.66 -32.64 47.06
CA TYR A 12 -13.86 -32.30 47.83
C TYR A 12 -13.57 -31.28 48.92
N LEU A 13 -14.64 -30.67 49.44
CA LEU A 13 -14.64 -29.82 50.62
C LEU A 13 -15.36 -30.52 51.77
N THR A 14 -14.92 -30.22 52.99
CA THR A 14 -15.69 -30.54 54.19
C THR A 14 -16.98 -29.71 54.22
N PRO A 15 -18.03 -30.13 54.96
CA PRO A 15 -19.25 -29.31 55.11
C PRO A 15 -18.95 -27.90 55.61
N GLU A 16 -18.02 -27.74 56.56
CA GLU A 16 -17.61 -26.45 57.11
C GLU A 16 -16.90 -25.59 56.07
N ASP A 17 -16.01 -26.18 55.27
CA ASP A 17 -15.32 -25.45 54.19
C ASP A 17 -16.28 -25.04 53.08
N HIS A 18 -17.19 -25.92 52.67
CA HIS A 18 -18.19 -25.60 51.65
C HIS A 18 -19.08 -24.43 52.09
N LEU A 19 -19.54 -24.43 53.34
CA LEU A 19 -20.31 -23.29 53.90
C LEU A 19 -19.54 -21.97 53.83
N ARG A 20 -18.21 -22.01 53.99
CA ARG A 20 -17.35 -20.82 53.98
C ARG A 20 -17.11 -20.25 52.57
N ILE A 21 -17.09 -21.08 51.53
CA ILE A 21 -16.73 -20.66 50.15
C ILE A 21 -17.76 -21.04 49.08
N SER A 22 -19.00 -21.34 49.47
CA SER A 22 -20.07 -21.81 48.57
C SER A 22 -20.37 -20.86 47.40
N SER A 23 -20.07 -19.56 47.51
CA SER A 23 -20.20 -18.60 46.42
C SER A 23 -19.12 -18.70 45.33
N SER A 24 -18.00 -19.37 45.62
CA SER A 24 -16.81 -19.44 44.76
C SER A 24 -16.57 -20.81 44.14
N VAL A 25 -17.42 -21.80 44.48
CA VAL A 25 -17.35 -23.16 43.96
C VAL A 25 -18.76 -23.68 43.68
N ILE A 26 -18.89 -24.49 42.64
CA ILE A 26 -20.07 -25.33 42.40
C ILE A 26 -19.69 -26.73 42.83
N ALA A 27 -20.43 -27.29 43.77
CA ALA A 27 -20.14 -28.60 44.35
C ALA A 27 -21.45 -29.34 44.68
N HIS A 28 -21.41 -30.68 44.66
CA HIS A 28 -22.52 -31.52 45.05
C HIS A 28 -22.17 -32.41 46.25
N GLU A 29 -23.19 -32.72 47.07
CA GLU A 29 -23.03 -33.52 48.28
C GLU A 29 -22.92 -35.02 47.95
N LEU A 30 -21.93 -35.69 48.54
CA LEU A 30 -21.77 -37.14 48.55
C LEU A 30 -21.69 -37.64 50.00
N LYS A 31 -22.59 -38.55 50.36
CA LYS A 31 -22.55 -39.26 51.64
C LYS A 31 -21.90 -40.62 51.47
N LEU A 32 -20.81 -40.86 52.19
CA LEU A 32 -20.08 -42.12 52.16
C LEU A 32 -20.68 -43.13 53.13
N SER A 33 -20.35 -44.41 52.91
CA SER A 33 -20.82 -45.53 53.75
C SER A 33 -20.35 -45.44 55.22
N ASN A 34 -19.28 -44.69 55.47
CA ASN A 34 -18.76 -44.38 56.81
C ASN A 34 -19.48 -43.19 57.50
N ARG A 35 -20.60 -42.69 56.93
CA ARG A 35 -21.37 -41.50 57.37
C ARG A 35 -20.65 -40.17 57.22
N GLU A 36 -19.50 -40.14 56.55
CA GLU A 36 -18.82 -38.90 56.20
C GLU A 36 -19.55 -38.21 55.05
N THR A 37 -19.73 -36.90 55.15
CA THR A 37 -20.33 -36.08 54.09
C THR A 37 -19.23 -35.27 53.42
N ARG A 38 -19.17 -35.35 52.09
CA ARG A 38 -18.18 -34.64 51.26
C ARG A 38 -18.89 -33.80 50.22
N TRP A 39 -18.42 -32.58 50.00
CA TRP A 39 -18.88 -31.74 48.90
C TRP A 39 -17.90 -31.85 47.74
N ILE A 40 -18.22 -32.70 46.75
CA ILE A 40 -17.37 -32.91 45.58
C ILE A 40 -17.41 -31.66 44.72
N ILE A 41 -16.23 -31.13 44.39
CA ILE A 41 -16.11 -29.91 43.58
C ILE A 41 -16.34 -30.25 42.11
N ASP A 42 -17.39 -29.69 41.52
CA ASP A 42 -17.70 -29.79 40.09
C ASP A 42 -17.02 -28.68 39.30
N SER A 43 -16.98 -27.46 39.85
CA SER A 43 -16.37 -26.30 39.22
C SER A 43 -15.85 -25.31 40.25
N ILE A 44 -14.72 -24.69 39.94
CA ILE A 44 -14.14 -23.60 40.73
C ILE A 44 -14.39 -22.31 39.96
N ILE A 45 -15.20 -21.42 40.53
CA ILE A 45 -15.46 -20.09 39.96
C ILE A 45 -14.42 -19.09 40.45
N GLY A 46 -14.02 -19.19 41.72
CA GLY A 46 -13.12 -18.24 42.36
C GLY A 46 -13.89 -17.06 42.96
N LYS A 47 -13.24 -16.35 43.89
CA LYS A 47 -13.76 -15.11 44.49
C LYS A 47 -13.25 -13.88 43.76
N GLU A 48 -12.04 -13.98 43.23
CA GLU A 48 -11.35 -12.91 42.51
C GLU A 48 -11.73 -12.97 41.04
N ASP A 49 -11.95 -11.80 40.45
CA ASP A 49 -12.20 -11.64 39.02
C ASP A 49 -10.87 -11.64 38.26
N GLY A 50 -10.91 -11.96 36.96
CA GLY A 50 -9.74 -11.89 36.08
C GLY A 50 -8.74 -13.03 36.27
N LEU A 51 -9.22 -14.24 36.54
CA LEU A 51 -8.40 -15.46 36.64
C LEU A 51 -8.53 -16.38 35.42
N GLY A 52 -9.65 -16.30 34.69
CA GLY A 52 -10.05 -17.29 33.71
C GLY A 52 -10.56 -16.73 32.38
N VAL A 53 -11.66 -17.31 31.92
CA VAL A 53 -12.22 -17.09 30.57
C VAL A 53 -12.73 -15.66 30.36
N GLU A 54 -13.06 -14.95 31.43
CA GLU A 54 -13.41 -13.54 31.43
C GLU A 54 -12.29 -12.65 30.87
N ASN A 55 -11.02 -12.98 31.14
CA ASN A 55 -9.87 -12.28 30.56
C ASN A 55 -9.77 -12.51 29.05
N LEU A 56 -10.15 -13.70 28.58
CA LEU A 56 -10.19 -14.01 27.14
C LEU A 56 -11.30 -13.23 26.46
N SER A 57 -12.48 -13.11 27.10
CA SER A 57 -13.57 -12.26 26.63
C SER A 57 -13.15 -10.79 26.53
N GLY A 58 -12.51 -10.25 27.58
CA GLY A 58 -11.95 -8.90 27.57
C GLY A 58 -10.87 -8.71 26.49
N SER A 59 -10.00 -9.71 26.30
CA SER A 59 -8.99 -9.71 25.22
C SER A 59 -9.64 -9.66 23.83
N GLY A 60 -10.72 -10.40 23.62
CA GLY A 60 -11.51 -10.36 22.39
C GLY A 60 -12.16 -8.99 22.16
N ALA A 61 -12.67 -8.36 23.21
CA ALA A 61 -13.27 -7.03 23.14
C ALA A 61 -12.26 -5.96 22.67
N ILE A 62 -11.05 -5.94 23.25
CA ILE A 62 -10.00 -4.97 22.85
C ILE A 62 -9.42 -5.28 21.47
N ALA A 63 -9.30 -6.55 21.08
CA ALA A 63 -8.90 -6.92 19.71
C ALA A 63 -9.88 -6.37 18.67
N SER A 64 -11.19 -6.51 18.92
CA SER A 64 -12.24 -5.97 18.05
C SER A 64 -12.17 -4.43 17.99
N ALA A 65 -12.04 -3.76 19.14
CA ALA A 65 -11.92 -2.31 19.20
C ALA A 65 -10.69 -1.79 18.44
N TYR A 66 -9.53 -2.43 18.60
CA TYR A 66 -8.29 -1.99 17.95
C TYR A 66 -8.29 -2.28 16.44
N SER A 67 -8.86 -3.40 16.02
CA SER A 67 -9.09 -3.74 14.59
C SER A 67 -9.99 -2.70 13.90
N ARG A 68 -11.03 -2.23 14.59
CA ARG A 68 -11.88 -1.14 14.11
C ARG A 68 -11.12 0.19 14.07
N ALA A 69 -10.39 0.51 15.14
CA ALA A 69 -9.61 1.76 15.25
C ALA A 69 -8.62 1.92 14.08
N TYR A 70 -7.93 0.85 13.66
CA TYR A 70 -7.01 0.90 12.51
C TYR A 70 -7.67 1.42 11.21
N LYS A 71 -8.96 1.14 11.00
CA LYS A 71 -9.71 1.58 9.81
C LYS A 71 -10.29 2.99 9.92
N GLU A 72 -10.48 3.47 11.14
CA GLU A 72 -11.19 4.73 11.44
C GLU A 72 -10.23 5.87 11.80
N THR A 73 -9.05 5.55 12.31
CA THR A 73 -8.06 6.52 12.80
C THR A 73 -6.63 6.00 12.64
N PHE A 74 -5.66 6.88 12.91
CA PHE A 74 -4.26 6.50 13.00
C PHE A 74 -4.00 5.64 14.26
N THR A 75 -3.44 4.46 14.04
CA THR A 75 -2.98 3.56 15.11
C THR A 75 -1.50 3.28 14.95
N LEU A 76 -0.76 3.28 16.06
CA LEU A 76 0.64 2.88 16.12
C LEU A 76 0.90 2.13 17.42
N THR A 77 1.64 1.03 17.35
CA THR A 77 2.11 0.27 18.52
C THR A 77 3.61 0.43 18.69
N TYR A 78 4.04 0.75 19.92
CA TYR A 78 5.44 0.76 20.30
C TYR A 78 5.76 -0.36 21.29
N VAL A 79 6.67 -1.26 20.90
CA VAL A 79 7.10 -2.40 21.71
C VAL A 79 8.34 -2.01 22.51
N THR A 80 8.09 -1.46 23.70
CA THR A 80 9.11 -1.06 24.69
C THR A 80 9.57 -2.21 25.59
N GLY A 81 8.74 -3.24 25.73
CA GLY A 81 8.99 -4.41 26.59
C GLY A 81 8.54 -5.71 25.92
N ARG A 82 8.55 -6.80 26.69
CA ARG A 82 8.06 -8.10 26.21
C ARG A 82 6.56 -8.04 25.93
N THR A 83 6.18 -8.24 24.68
CA THR A 83 4.79 -8.26 24.22
C THR A 83 4.31 -9.70 24.00
N VAL A 84 3.30 -10.15 24.75
CA VAL A 84 2.86 -11.56 24.78
C VAL A 84 1.37 -11.72 24.47
N GLY A 85 1.00 -12.74 23.71
CA GLY A 85 -0.39 -13.19 23.53
C GLY A 85 -1.25 -12.11 22.88
N ILE A 86 -2.26 -11.60 23.60
CA ILE A 86 -3.15 -10.55 23.09
C ILE A 86 -2.38 -9.27 22.72
N GLY A 87 -1.32 -8.92 23.46
CA GLY A 87 -0.48 -7.77 23.11
C GLY A 87 0.19 -7.91 21.75
N ALA A 88 0.59 -9.14 21.37
CA ALA A 88 1.19 -9.41 20.07
C ALA A 88 0.14 -9.27 18.95
N TYR A 89 -1.09 -9.74 19.19
CA TYR A 89 -2.20 -9.51 18.27
C TYR A 89 -2.55 -8.02 18.14
N LEU A 90 -2.55 -7.24 19.22
CA LEU A 90 -2.77 -5.80 19.14
C LEU A 90 -1.68 -5.12 18.31
N ALA A 91 -0.41 -5.46 18.54
CA ALA A 91 0.70 -4.96 17.73
C ALA A 91 0.50 -5.24 16.24
N ARG A 92 -0.04 -6.41 15.88
CA ARG A 92 -0.35 -6.72 14.48
C ARG A 92 -1.64 -6.04 14.00
N LEU A 93 -2.71 -5.99 14.78
CA LEU A 93 -4.01 -5.43 14.39
C LEU A 93 -3.95 -3.92 14.15
N GLY A 94 -3.09 -3.21 14.88
CA GLY A 94 -2.80 -1.79 14.62
C GLY A 94 -1.91 -1.54 13.41
N MET A 95 -1.39 -2.61 12.79
CA MET A 95 -0.44 -2.68 11.68
C MET A 95 0.90 -1.98 11.94
N ARG A 96 0.88 -0.67 12.17
CA ARG A 96 2.05 0.19 12.29
C ARG A 96 2.77 -0.08 13.60
N CYS A 97 3.91 -0.76 13.52
CA CYS A 97 4.62 -1.25 14.71
C CYS A 97 6.09 -0.81 14.72
N ILE A 98 6.53 -0.25 15.86
CA ILE A 98 7.93 0.09 16.14
C ILE A 98 8.41 -0.85 17.26
N GLN A 99 9.54 -1.52 17.04
CA GLN A 99 10.09 -2.50 17.99
C GLN A 99 11.48 -2.11 18.47
N ARG A 100 11.72 -2.19 19.78
CA ARG A 100 13.09 -2.12 20.30
C ARG A 100 13.91 -3.35 19.97
N LEU A 101 15.20 -3.17 19.71
CA LEU A 101 16.07 -4.27 19.30
C LEU A 101 16.19 -5.41 20.32
N ASP A 102 16.01 -5.10 21.60
CA ASP A 102 16.17 -6.01 22.73
C ASP A 102 14.84 -6.61 23.24
N GLN A 103 13.72 -6.37 22.56
CA GLN A 103 12.38 -6.75 23.04
C GLN A 103 11.64 -7.69 22.07
N PRO A 104 11.01 -8.77 22.56
CA PRO A 104 10.33 -9.73 21.70
C PRO A 104 8.81 -9.50 21.62
N ILE A 105 8.23 -9.86 20.47
CA ILE A 105 6.78 -10.01 20.24
C ILE A 105 6.48 -11.50 20.10
N ILE A 106 5.74 -12.10 21.03
CA ILE A 106 5.51 -13.56 21.04
C ILE A 106 4.07 -13.91 21.34
N LEU A 107 3.60 -15.06 20.85
CA LEU A 107 2.32 -15.63 21.28
C LEU A 107 2.52 -16.46 22.56
N THR A 108 3.51 -17.35 22.53
CA THR A 108 3.82 -18.30 23.61
C THR A 108 5.30 -18.22 23.97
N GLY A 109 5.61 -18.32 25.26
CA GLY A 109 7.00 -18.33 25.74
C GLY A 109 7.78 -19.57 25.30
N PHE A 110 9.09 -19.39 25.04
CA PHE A 110 9.93 -20.48 24.50
C PHE A 110 9.99 -21.70 25.43
N SER A 111 10.01 -21.49 26.75
CA SER A 111 10.04 -22.58 27.73
C SER A 111 8.77 -23.43 27.71
N ALA A 112 7.61 -22.83 27.41
CA ALA A 112 6.36 -23.57 27.26
C ALA A 112 6.36 -24.41 25.98
N LEU A 113 6.91 -23.88 24.87
CA LEU A 113 7.09 -24.64 23.63
C LEU A 113 8.05 -25.83 23.83
N ASN A 114 9.18 -25.63 24.51
CA ASN A 114 10.10 -26.73 24.80
C ASN A 114 9.45 -27.83 25.66
N LYS A 115 8.66 -27.45 26.68
CA LYS A 115 7.89 -28.41 27.49
C LYS A 115 6.89 -29.18 26.65
N LEU A 116 6.18 -28.51 25.74
CA LEU A 116 5.23 -29.15 24.82
C LEU A 116 5.91 -30.13 23.86
N LEU A 117 7.08 -29.76 23.35
CA LEU A 117 7.87 -30.58 22.41
C LEU A 117 8.67 -31.68 23.11
N GLY A 118 8.74 -31.67 24.45
CA GLY A 118 9.51 -32.64 25.24
C GLY A 118 11.03 -32.52 25.11
N ARG A 119 11.54 -31.45 24.49
CA ARG A 119 12.97 -31.20 24.26
C ARG A 119 13.27 -29.71 24.16
N GLU A 120 14.52 -29.33 24.41
CA GLU A 120 14.97 -27.94 24.33
C GLU A 120 15.25 -27.52 22.89
N VAL A 121 14.22 -27.02 22.20
CA VAL A 121 14.30 -26.56 20.80
C VAL A 121 14.72 -25.10 20.70
N TYR A 122 14.12 -24.26 21.54
CA TYR A 122 14.33 -22.81 21.54
C TYR A 122 15.12 -22.37 22.78
N SER A 123 15.95 -21.34 22.64
CA SER A 123 16.85 -20.85 23.69
C SER A 123 16.43 -19.51 24.28
N SER A 124 15.62 -18.71 23.58
CA SER A 124 15.20 -17.39 24.07
C SER A 124 13.88 -16.92 23.43
N HIS A 125 13.23 -15.93 24.06
CA HIS A 125 12.10 -15.24 23.46
C HIS A 125 12.50 -14.43 22.22
N MET A 126 13.73 -13.90 22.17
CA MET A 126 14.26 -13.15 21.03
C MET A 126 14.44 -14.02 19.79
N GLN A 127 14.72 -15.31 19.96
CA GLN A 127 14.76 -16.27 18.86
C GLN A 127 13.40 -16.42 18.17
N LEU A 128 12.30 -16.29 18.91
CA LEU A 128 10.93 -16.44 18.40
C LEU A 128 10.36 -15.13 17.87
N GLY A 129 10.62 -14.03 18.57
CA GLY A 129 9.88 -12.77 18.42
C GLY A 129 10.73 -11.52 18.33
N GLY A 130 12.05 -11.65 18.26
CA GLY A 130 12.95 -10.51 18.12
C GLY A 130 12.89 -9.87 16.72
N PRO A 131 13.59 -8.74 16.52
CA PRO A 131 13.64 -8.04 15.24
C PRO A 131 14.10 -8.91 14.06
N LYS A 132 15.01 -9.86 14.30
CA LYS A 132 15.47 -10.81 13.27
C LYS A 132 14.35 -11.66 12.67
N ILE A 133 13.21 -11.76 13.36
CA ILE A 133 12.00 -12.43 12.89
C ILE A 133 10.94 -11.39 12.49
N MET A 134 10.63 -10.42 13.35
CA MET A 134 9.49 -9.52 13.17
C MET A 134 9.74 -8.42 12.12
N ALA A 135 10.96 -7.88 12.04
CA ALA A 135 11.31 -6.87 11.04
C ALA A 135 11.59 -7.49 9.65
N THR A 136 11.89 -8.80 9.60
CA THR A 136 12.15 -9.55 8.36
C THR A 136 10.91 -10.28 7.81
N SER A 137 9.81 -10.29 8.56
CA SER A 137 8.52 -10.89 8.17
C SER A 137 7.41 -9.88 7.88
N GLY A 138 7.65 -8.58 8.07
CA GLY A 138 6.68 -7.52 7.78
C GLY A 138 5.71 -7.19 8.91
N VAL A 139 5.94 -7.74 10.11
CA VAL A 139 5.16 -7.42 11.31
C VAL A 139 5.57 -6.06 11.88
N VAL A 140 6.87 -5.75 11.82
CA VAL A 140 7.44 -4.52 12.39
C VAL A 140 7.94 -3.60 11.29
N HIS A 141 7.48 -2.35 11.31
CA HIS A 141 7.83 -1.32 10.33
C HIS A 141 9.17 -0.67 10.61
N LEU A 142 9.52 -0.46 11.87
CA LEU A 142 10.77 0.18 12.29
C LEU A 142 11.35 -0.51 13.51
N THR A 143 12.68 -0.56 13.58
CA THR A 143 13.39 -1.00 14.78
C THR A 143 14.24 0.11 15.34
N VAL A 144 14.31 0.22 16.66
CA VAL A 144 15.02 1.29 17.38
C VAL A 144 15.92 0.72 18.47
N LEU A 145 16.98 1.45 18.83
CA LEU A 145 17.93 1.01 19.84
C LEU A 145 17.35 1.10 21.25
N ASP A 146 16.63 2.18 21.55
CA ASP A 146 16.11 2.48 22.89
C ASP A 146 14.75 3.21 22.86
N ASP A 147 14.24 3.55 24.05
CA ASP A 147 12.96 4.25 24.22
C ASP A 147 12.96 5.69 23.70
N LEU A 148 14.11 6.38 23.75
CA LEU A 148 14.21 7.75 23.27
C LEU A 148 14.12 7.79 21.74
N GLU A 149 14.85 6.90 21.06
CA GLU A 149 14.72 6.70 19.61
C GLU A 149 13.32 6.23 19.23
N GLY A 150 12.71 5.37 20.05
CA GLY A 150 11.31 4.95 19.89
C GLY A 150 10.35 6.12 19.86
N VAL A 151 10.39 6.99 20.88
CA VAL A 151 9.54 8.19 20.93
C VAL A 151 9.86 9.15 19.78
N SER A 152 11.14 9.35 19.44
CA SER A 152 11.55 10.15 18.29
C SER A 152 10.94 9.64 16.98
N ALA A 153 10.97 8.32 16.75
CA ALA A 153 10.39 7.68 15.58
C ALA A 153 8.85 7.84 15.55
N ILE A 154 8.17 7.74 16.71
CA ILE A 154 6.72 7.99 16.80
C ILE A 154 6.40 9.43 16.38
N LEU A 155 7.10 10.42 16.95
CA LEU A 155 6.88 11.83 16.63
C LEU A 155 7.21 12.14 15.16
N LYS A 156 8.28 11.56 14.62
CA LYS A 156 8.64 11.67 13.21
C LYS A 156 7.53 11.10 12.32
N TRP A 157 6.97 9.93 12.66
CA TRP A 157 5.86 9.34 11.91
C TRP A 157 4.60 10.21 11.96
N LEU A 158 4.23 10.69 13.14
CA LEU A 158 3.09 11.61 13.31
C LEU A 158 3.27 12.91 12.52
N SER A 159 4.51 13.35 12.24
CA SER A 159 4.79 14.54 11.44
C SER A 159 4.36 14.45 9.96
N TYR A 160 3.94 13.26 9.50
CA TYR A 160 3.35 13.05 8.18
C TYR A 160 1.81 12.96 8.22
N VAL A 161 1.23 12.64 9.37
CA VAL A 161 -0.19 12.24 9.49
C VAL A 161 -1.06 13.44 9.85
N PRO A 162 -2.28 13.58 9.27
CA PRO A 162 -3.24 14.58 9.70
C PRO A 162 -3.56 14.51 11.21
N PRO A 163 -3.86 15.64 11.87
CA PRO A 163 -4.13 15.66 13.31
C PRO A 163 -5.41 14.92 13.72
N TYR A 164 -6.33 14.70 12.79
CA TYR A 164 -7.56 13.91 12.96
C TYR A 164 -8.02 13.37 11.59
N SER A 165 -8.83 12.31 11.60
CA SER A 165 -9.38 11.68 10.39
C SER A 165 -10.21 12.68 9.56
N GLY A 166 -9.89 12.83 8.28
CA GLY A 166 -10.46 13.82 7.38
C GLY A 166 -9.93 15.24 7.56
N GLY A 167 -8.90 15.44 8.38
CA GLY A 167 -8.23 16.72 8.60
C GLY A 167 -7.29 17.14 7.46
N PRO A 168 -6.71 18.34 7.53
CA PRO A 168 -5.71 18.79 6.56
C PRO A 168 -4.37 18.06 6.74
N LEU A 169 -3.64 17.84 5.63
CA LEU A 169 -2.26 17.34 5.68
C LEU A 169 -1.35 18.32 6.44
N PRO A 170 -0.40 17.85 7.27
CA PRO A 170 0.55 18.70 7.98
C PRO A 170 1.66 19.22 7.05
N ILE A 171 1.29 20.15 6.16
CA ILE A 171 2.21 20.78 5.20
C ILE A 171 3.11 21.77 5.95
N LEU A 172 4.42 21.59 5.85
CA LEU A 172 5.42 22.48 6.46
C LEU A 172 6.15 23.30 5.39
N SER A 173 6.72 24.45 5.76
CA SER A 173 7.64 25.16 4.87
C SER A 173 8.91 24.33 4.67
N PRO A 174 9.27 23.94 3.43
CA PRO A 174 10.44 23.11 3.19
C PRO A 174 11.72 23.95 3.33
N SER A 175 12.76 23.36 3.91
CA SER A 175 14.13 23.89 3.83
C SER A 175 14.77 23.61 2.46
N ASP A 176 14.31 22.55 1.78
CA ASP A 176 14.76 22.14 0.46
C ASP A 176 14.04 22.95 -0.65
N PRO A 177 14.74 23.72 -1.50
CA PRO A 177 14.11 24.55 -2.52
C PRO A 177 13.13 23.80 -3.44
N LEU A 178 12.00 24.44 -3.75
CA LEU A 178 10.93 23.84 -4.55
C LEU A 178 11.32 23.64 -6.02
N GLU A 179 12.05 24.62 -6.58
CA GLU A 179 12.39 24.67 -8.01
C GLU A 179 13.78 24.07 -8.32
N ARG A 180 14.45 23.43 -7.35
CA ARG A 180 15.75 22.78 -7.63
C ARG A 180 15.57 21.60 -8.60
N PRO A 181 16.56 21.32 -9.45
CA PRO A 181 16.55 20.11 -10.25
C PRO A 181 16.76 18.85 -9.40
N VAL A 182 16.44 17.70 -9.98
CA VAL A 182 16.87 16.39 -9.48
C VAL A 182 18.30 16.14 -9.98
N GLU A 183 19.27 16.25 -9.08
CA GLU A 183 20.69 16.10 -9.43
C GLU A 183 21.14 14.62 -9.46
N TYR A 184 20.46 13.74 -8.71
CA TYR A 184 20.71 12.31 -8.82
C TYR A 184 20.37 11.83 -10.23
N PHE A 185 21.34 11.24 -10.93
CA PHE A 185 21.19 10.79 -12.30
C PHE A 185 21.53 9.30 -12.42
N PRO A 186 20.57 8.43 -12.75
CA PRO A 186 20.83 7.00 -12.87
C PRO A 186 21.63 6.70 -14.15
N GLN A 187 22.74 5.96 -14.03
CA GLN A 187 23.60 5.61 -15.17
C GLN A 187 23.13 4.34 -15.90
N ASN A 188 22.84 3.27 -15.15
CA ASN A 188 22.49 1.95 -15.69
C ASN A 188 21.11 1.48 -15.22
N SER A 189 20.86 1.63 -13.91
CA SER A 189 19.57 1.37 -13.29
C SER A 189 19.27 2.48 -12.30
N CYS A 190 17.98 2.71 -12.05
CA CYS A 190 17.53 3.69 -11.09
C CYS A 190 17.47 3.05 -9.70
N ASP A 191 18.49 3.30 -8.85
CA ASP A 191 18.39 2.99 -7.42
C ASP A 191 17.19 3.76 -6.82
N PRO A 192 16.22 3.05 -6.19
CA PRO A 192 15.06 3.69 -5.59
C PRO A 192 15.44 4.69 -4.49
N ARG A 193 16.44 4.41 -3.66
CA ARG A 193 16.80 5.32 -2.54
C ARG A 193 17.45 6.59 -3.06
N GLY A 194 18.40 6.47 -4.00
CA GLY A 194 18.94 7.63 -4.72
C GLY A 194 17.86 8.47 -5.40
N ALA A 195 16.86 7.85 -6.04
CA ALA A 195 15.74 8.57 -6.63
C ALA A 195 14.90 9.32 -5.60
N ILE A 196 14.70 8.74 -4.41
CA ILE A 196 13.85 9.30 -3.37
C ILE A 196 14.57 10.44 -2.65
N CYS A 197 15.67 10.15 -1.96
CA CYS A 197 16.35 11.07 -1.03
C CYS A 197 17.68 11.62 -1.56
N GLY A 198 18.11 11.20 -2.75
CA GLY A 198 19.41 11.56 -3.30
C GLY A 198 20.54 10.67 -2.78
N MET A 199 21.76 10.99 -3.19
CA MET A 199 22.96 10.26 -2.76
C MET A 199 24.15 11.22 -2.63
N LEU A 200 25.20 10.80 -1.93
CA LEU A 200 26.47 11.51 -1.93
C LEU A 200 27.30 11.05 -3.14
N ASP A 201 27.92 11.99 -3.85
CA ASP A 201 28.90 11.68 -4.87
C ASP A 201 30.28 11.35 -4.27
N GLY A 202 31.26 11.01 -5.12
CA GLY A 202 32.62 10.68 -4.68
C GLY A 202 33.38 11.84 -4.00
N THR A 203 32.87 13.06 -4.06
CA THR A 203 33.42 14.25 -3.40
C THR A 203 32.69 14.62 -2.11
N GLY A 204 31.62 13.88 -1.76
CA GLY A 204 30.75 14.18 -0.64
C GLY A 204 29.68 15.23 -0.94
N LYS A 205 29.52 15.66 -2.20
CA LYS A 205 28.42 16.53 -2.60
C LYS A 205 27.13 15.72 -2.63
N TRP A 206 26.07 16.24 -2.01
CA TRP A 206 24.74 15.65 -2.10
C TRP A 206 24.10 15.94 -3.46
N LEU A 207 23.82 14.87 -4.20
CA LEU A 207 23.04 14.86 -5.42
C LEU A 207 21.57 14.63 -5.05
N GLY A 208 20.79 15.72 -4.99
CA GLY A 208 19.42 15.68 -4.52
C GLY A 208 18.49 14.80 -5.36
N GLY A 209 17.69 13.96 -4.67
CA GLY A 209 16.62 13.17 -5.26
C GLY A 209 15.34 13.97 -5.52
N ILE A 210 14.23 13.28 -5.78
CA ILE A 210 12.93 13.88 -6.08
C ILE A 210 12.33 14.56 -4.84
N PHE A 211 12.42 13.91 -3.68
CA PHE A 211 11.80 14.36 -2.43
C PHE A 211 12.74 15.23 -1.60
N ASP A 212 12.19 15.86 -0.57
CA ASP A 212 12.91 16.79 0.29
C ASP A 212 14.04 16.07 1.03
N LYS A 213 15.20 16.72 1.14
CA LYS A 213 16.35 16.21 1.91
C LYS A 213 15.93 15.82 3.34
N ASP A 214 16.43 14.67 3.81
CA ASP A 214 16.22 14.15 5.18
C ASP A 214 14.74 13.98 5.58
N SER A 215 13.85 13.91 4.58
CA SER A 215 12.41 13.71 4.78
C SER A 215 11.96 12.26 4.62
N PHE A 216 12.74 11.41 3.94
CA PHE A 216 12.36 10.02 3.71
C PHE A 216 12.62 9.16 4.95
N VAL A 217 11.58 8.45 5.40
CA VAL A 217 11.66 7.43 6.45
C VAL A 217 11.18 6.12 5.83
N GLU A 218 12.12 5.22 5.56
CA GLU A 218 11.83 3.88 5.07
C GLU A 218 11.18 3.05 6.18
N THR A 219 10.19 2.24 5.81
CA THR A 219 9.50 1.32 6.72
C THR A 219 9.44 -0.07 6.09
N LEU A 220 9.47 -1.10 6.94
CA LEU A 220 9.52 -2.51 6.53
C LEU A 220 10.80 -2.84 5.73
N GLU A 221 11.91 -2.14 5.98
CA GLU A 221 13.19 -2.31 5.26
C GLU A 221 13.72 -3.75 5.34
N GLY A 222 13.53 -4.45 6.47
CA GLY A 222 14.03 -5.81 6.66
C GLY A 222 13.27 -6.88 5.86
N TRP A 223 12.08 -6.59 5.35
CA TRP A 223 11.19 -7.55 4.69
C TRP A 223 10.95 -7.20 3.22
N ALA A 224 10.92 -8.22 2.36
CA ALA A 224 10.61 -8.10 0.93
C ALA A 224 11.37 -6.94 0.25
N ARG A 225 12.70 -6.98 0.35
CA ARG A 225 13.60 -5.88 -0.02
C ARG A 225 13.61 -5.54 -1.52
N THR A 226 12.95 -6.33 -2.36
CA THR A 226 12.72 -5.99 -3.77
C THR A 226 11.80 -4.79 -3.95
N VAL A 227 11.05 -4.39 -2.91
CA VAL A 227 10.23 -3.18 -2.87
C VAL A 227 10.61 -2.33 -1.66
N VAL A 228 10.76 -1.03 -1.89
CA VAL A 228 11.05 0.00 -0.88
C VAL A 228 9.77 0.76 -0.58
N THR A 229 9.42 0.89 0.71
CA THR A 229 8.20 1.57 1.16
C THR A 229 8.51 2.55 2.27
N GLY A 230 7.90 3.74 2.26
CA GLY A 230 8.14 4.71 3.32
C GLY A 230 7.35 5.99 3.15
N ARG A 231 7.68 7.00 3.96
CA ARG A 231 7.06 8.33 3.91
C ARG A 231 8.12 9.37 3.60
N ALA A 232 7.78 10.36 2.80
CA ALA A 232 8.64 11.52 2.54
C ALA A 232 7.84 12.81 2.51
N LYS A 233 8.51 13.93 2.22
CA LYS A 233 7.88 15.20 1.90
C LYS A 233 8.29 15.67 0.50
N LEU A 234 7.35 16.22 -0.26
CA LEU A 234 7.61 16.89 -1.52
C LEU A 234 7.20 18.36 -1.39
N GLY A 235 8.19 19.24 -1.24
CA GLY A 235 7.95 20.65 -0.96
C GLY A 235 7.15 20.85 0.32
N GLY A 236 7.44 20.05 1.35
CA GLY A 236 6.78 20.07 2.65
C GLY A 236 5.46 19.29 2.74
N ILE A 237 4.89 18.84 1.61
CA ILE A 237 3.66 18.03 1.58
C ILE A 237 4.01 16.57 1.90
N PRO A 238 3.46 15.96 2.95
CA PRO A 238 3.74 14.55 3.29
C PRO A 238 3.10 13.60 2.28
N VAL A 239 3.83 12.54 1.92
CA VAL A 239 3.42 11.53 0.95
C VAL A 239 3.90 10.13 1.34
N GLY A 240 3.13 9.11 0.97
CA GLY A 240 3.57 7.72 0.96
C GLY A 240 4.36 7.42 -0.31
N ILE A 241 5.36 6.54 -0.21
CA ILE A 241 6.21 6.12 -1.32
C ILE A 241 6.24 4.60 -1.41
N VAL A 242 6.07 4.09 -2.62
CA VAL A 242 6.42 2.73 -3.05
C VAL A 242 7.40 2.83 -4.20
N ALA A 243 8.56 2.20 -4.09
CA ALA A 243 9.59 2.17 -5.11
C ALA A 243 10.18 0.77 -5.25
N VAL A 244 10.92 0.53 -6.32
CA VAL A 244 11.36 -0.83 -6.71
C VAL A 244 12.87 -0.93 -6.68
N GLU A 245 13.39 -1.95 -6.01
CA GLU A 245 14.79 -2.30 -6.08
C GLU A 245 15.13 -2.86 -7.46
N THR A 246 16.27 -2.43 -8.01
CA THR A 246 16.73 -2.86 -9.33
C THR A 246 17.78 -3.95 -9.25
N GLN A 247 18.46 -4.07 -8.12
CA GLN A 247 19.46 -5.11 -7.90
C GLN A 247 18.83 -6.41 -7.40
N THR A 248 19.52 -7.53 -7.65
CA THR A 248 19.14 -8.82 -7.07
C THR A 248 19.34 -8.78 -5.56
N VAL A 249 18.29 -9.12 -4.83
CA VAL A 249 18.29 -9.21 -3.37
C VAL A 249 18.46 -10.67 -2.96
N MET A 250 19.23 -10.92 -1.91
CA MET A 250 19.34 -12.25 -1.29
C MET A 250 18.36 -12.36 -0.13
N GLN A 251 17.29 -13.14 -0.26
CA GLN A 251 16.38 -13.43 0.83
C GLN A 251 16.96 -14.57 1.69
N ILE A 252 17.11 -14.31 2.99
CA ILE A 252 17.58 -15.32 3.95
C ILE A 252 16.35 -15.92 4.64
N ILE A 253 16.13 -17.21 4.45
CA ILE A 253 15.10 -17.99 5.14
C ILE A 253 15.79 -18.73 6.28
N PRO A 254 15.46 -18.42 7.55
CA PRO A 254 16.10 -19.06 8.69
C PRO A 254 15.78 -20.56 8.74
N ALA A 255 16.70 -21.35 9.28
CA ALA A 255 16.43 -22.75 9.62
C ALA A 255 15.33 -22.83 10.68
N ASP A 256 14.48 -23.86 10.60
CA ASP A 256 13.51 -24.19 11.64
C ASP A 256 14.19 -25.06 12.71
N PRO A 257 14.42 -24.56 13.94
CA PRO A 257 15.04 -25.35 15.00
C PRO A 257 14.24 -26.60 15.39
N GLY A 258 12.93 -26.63 15.09
CA GLY A 258 12.07 -27.79 15.33
C GLY A 258 12.31 -28.95 14.36
N GLN A 259 12.94 -28.70 13.21
CA GLN A 259 13.20 -29.68 12.15
C GLN A 259 14.70 -29.89 11.99
N LEU A 260 15.18 -31.11 12.25
CA LEU A 260 16.62 -31.41 12.32
C LEU A 260 17.34 -31.30 10.96
N ASP A 261 16.62 -31.50 9.87
CA ASP A 261 17.11 -31.42 8.49
C ASP A 261 16.97 -30.01 7.90
N SER A 262 16.36 -29.08 8.64
CA SER A 262 16.26 -27.68 8.23
C SER A 262 17.61 -26.98 8.30
N HIS A 263 17.90 -26.20 7.28
CA HIS A 263 19.10 -25.36 7.19
C HIS A 263 18.71 -23.99 6.64
N GLU A 264 19.53 -22.99 6.94
CA GLU A 264 19.34 -21.65 6.39
C GLU A 264 19.43 -21.70 4.86
N ARG A 265 18.48 -21.04 4.19
CA ARG A 265 18.44 -20.97 2.73
C ARG A 265 18.58 -19.53 2.28
N VAL A 266 19.45 -19.30 1.32
CA VAL A 266 19.61 -18.01 0.66
C VAL A 266 18.98 -18.11 -0.72
N VAL A 267 17.91 -17.36 -0.95
CA VAL A 267 17.14 -17.36 -2.20
C VAL A 267 17.38 -16.04 -2.92
N PRO A 268 17.96 -16.04 -4.13
CA PRO A 268 18.05 -14.83 -4.93
C PRO A 268 16.67 -14.42 -5.44
N GLN A 269 16.31 -13.16 -5.21
CA GLN A 269 15.13 -12.51 -5.77
C GLN A 269 15.62 -11.43 -6.74
N ALA A 270 15.24 -11.55 -8.01
CA ALA A 270 15.60 -10.56 -9.01
C ALA A 270 14.98 -9.20 -8.69
N GLY A 271 15.73 -8.11 -8.92
CA GLY A 271 15.17 -6.76 -8.90
C GLY A 271 14.09 -6.59 -9.97
N GLN A 272 13.26 -5.57 -9.83
CA GLN A 272 12.17 -5.25 -10.77
C GLN A 272 11.09 -6.35 -10.90
N VAL A 273 10.98 -7.28 -9.96
CA VAL A 273 9.98 -8.37 -9.98
C VAL A 273 9.18 -8.40 -8.69
N TRP A 274 7.86 -8.54 -8.79
CA TRP A 274 7.02 -8.82 -7.64
C TRP A 274 7.03 -10.33 -7.30
N PHE A 275 7.49 -10.62 -6.10
CA PHE A 275 7.37 -11.89 -5.37
C PHE A 275 6.24 -11.84 -4.34
N PRO A 276 5.78 -12.97 -3.78
CA PRO A 276 4.61 -13.00 -2.89
C PRO A 276 4.74 -12.06 -1.69
N ASP A 277 5.93 -12.00 -1.12
CA ASP A 277 6.31 -11.10 -0.02
C ASP A 277 6.24 -9.63 -0.44
N SER A 278 6.83 -9.26 -1.57
CA SER A 278 6.89 -7.87 -2.06
C SER A 278 5.55 -7.36 -2.58
N ALA A 279 4.71 -8.23 -3.16
CA ALA A 279 3.34 -7.90 -3.50
C ALA A 279 2.50 -7.66 -2.23
N SER A 280 2.69 -8.50 -1.20
CA SER A 280 2.04 -8.32 0.11
C SER A 280 2.52 -7.05 0.81
N LYS A 281 3.82 -6.75 0.78
CA LYS A 281 4.41 -5.49 1.30
C LYS A 281 3.83 -4.28 0.60
N THR A 282 3.73 -4.34 -0.73
CA THR A 282 3.12 -3.26 -1.52
C THR A 282 1.67 -3.05 -1.11
N ALA A 283 0.88 -4.13 -1.06
CA ALA A 283 -0.53 -4.05 -0.67
C ALA A 283 -0.70 -3.50 0.76
N GLN A 284 0.11 -3.95 1.72
CA GLN A 284 0.08 -3.45 3.10
C GLN A 284 0.41 -1.96 3.15
N ALA A 285 1.46 -1.51 2.46
CA ALA A 285 1.83 -0.10 2.42
C ALA A 285 0.72 0.78 1.81
N LEU A 286 0.08 0.34 0.72
CA LEU A 286 -1.07 1.03 0.14
C LEU A 286 -2.21 1.18 1.15
N MET A 287 -2.52 0.12 1.89
CA MET A 287 -3.56 0.16 2.92
C MET A 287 -3.19 1.11 4.06
N ASP A 288 -1.97 1.02 4.57
CA ASP A 288 -1.47 1.87 5.67
C ASP A 288 -1.53 3.36 5.29
N PHE A 289 -1.07 3.72 4.08
CA PHE A 289 -1.06 5.10 3.60
C PHE A 289 -2.47 5.64 3.33
N ASN A 290 -3.40 4.81 2.82
CA ASN A 290 -4.79 5.22 2.60
C ASN A 290 -5.49 5.58 3.92
N TYR A 291 -5.27 4.78 4.98
CA TYR A 291 -5.81 5.05 6.31
C TYR A 291 -5.06 6.17 7.06
N GLU A 292 -3.87 6.55 6.61
CA GLU A 292 -3.19 7.79 7.03
C GLU A 292 -3.62 9.02 6.23
N GLU A 293 -4.46 8.82 5.21
CA GLU A 293 -4.91 9.84 4.28
C GLU A 293 -3.78 10.57 3.55
N LEU A 294 -2.71 9.85 3.21
CA LEU A 294 -1.57 10.40 2.49
C LEU A 294 -1.77 10.31 0.96
N PRO A 295 -1.33 11.33 0.20
CA PRO A 295 -1.07 11.14 -1.22
C PRO A 295 0.05 10.11 -1.44
N LEU A 296 0.04 9.44 -2.59
CA LEU A 296 0.94 8.32 -2.87
C LEU A 296 1.78 8.56 -4.13
N PHE A 297 3.06 8.22 -4.03
CA PHE A 297 3.95 8.09 -5.18
C PHE A 297 4.38 6.62 -5.36
N ILE A 298 4.13 6.08 -6.55
CA ILE A 298 4.64 4.78 -6.97
C ILE A 298 5.71 5.03 -8.03
N LEU A 299 6.98 4.87 -7.66
CA LEU A 299 8.11 4.91 -8.60
C LEU A 299 8.20 3.55 -9.31
N ALA A 300 7.36 3.37 -10.32
CA ALA A 300 7.08 2.09 -10.96
C ALA A 300 8.24 1.64 -11.85
N ASN A 301 8.84 0.50 -11.50
CA ASN A 301 9.96 -0.08 -12.25
C ASN A 301 9.93 -1.62 -12.19
N TRP A 302 8.82 -2.22 -12.61
CA TRP A 302 8.59 -3.67 -12.59
C TRP A 302 8.49 -4.28 -14.00
N ARG A 303 9.21 -5.38 -14.21
CA ARG A 303 9.11 -6.24 -15.39
C ARG A 303 7.90 -7.19 -15.34
N GLY A 304 7.34 -7.41 -14.16
CA GLY A 304 6.19 -8.28 -13.97
C GLY A 304 6.13 -8.91 -12.58
N PHE A 305 5.26 -9.90 -12.46
CA PHE A 305 5.18 -10.80 -11.31
C PHE A 305 6.04 -12.04 -11.56
N SER A 306 6.59 -12.62 -10.49
CA SER A 306 7.23 -13.93 -10.60
C SER A 306 6.19 -14.99 -10.99
N GLY A 307 6.44 -15.67 -12.11
CA GLY A 307 5.62 -16.76 -12.63
C GLY A 307 6.12 -18.16 -12.25
N GLY A 308 7.09 -18.25 -11.33
CA GLY A 308 7.63 -19.55 -10.90
C GLY A 308 6.60 -20.38 -10.13
N GLN A 309 6.68 -21.71 -10.26
CA GLN A 309 5.74 -22.64 -9.60
C GLN A 309 5.66 -22.41 -8.08
N ARG A 310 6.81 -22.21 -7.42
CA ARG A 310 6.87 -21.93 -5.98
C ARG A 310 6.12 -20.65 -5.63
N ASP A 311 6.37 -19.57 -6.35
CA ASP A 311 5.82 -18.26 -6.03
C ASP A 311 4.29 -18.21 -6.34
N LEU A 312 3.84 -18.97 -7.33
CA LEU A 312 2.42 -19.25 -7.57
C LEU A 312 1.78 -20.03 -6.41
N PHE A 313 2.45 -21.06 -5.91
CA PHE A 313 2.00 -21.85 -4.76
C PHE A 313 1.95 -21.01 -3.48
N GLU A 314 2.93 -20.12 -3.27
CA GLU A 314 2.99 -19.19 -2.14
C GLU A 314 1.99 -18.03 -2.23
N GLY A 315 1.18 -17.98 -3.30
CA GLY A 315 0.02 -17.11 -3.39
C GLY A 315 0.29 -15.72 -3.99
N ILE A 316 1.21 -15.60 -4.95
CA ILE A 316 1.47 -14.33 -5.65
C ILE A 316 0.22 -13.71 -6.27
N LEU A 317 -0.74 -14.52 -6.75
CA LEU A 317 -1.98 -14.03 -7.36
C LEU A 317 -2.93 -13.41 -6.31
N GLN A 318 -2.99 -13.99 -5.12
CA GLN A 318 -3.73 -13.45 -3.98
C GLN A 318 -3.12 -12.12 -3.56
N ALA A 319 -1.79 -12.06 -3.41
CA ALA A 319 -1.11 -10.81 -3.07
C ALA A 319 -1.29 -9.73 -4.16
N GLY A 320 -1.14 -10.10 -5.44
CA GLY A 320 -1.31 -9.18 -6.56
C GLY A 320 -2.73 -8.60 -6.68
N SER A 321 -3.77 -9.39 -6.40
CA SER A 321 -5.15 -8.89 -6.43
C SER A 321 -5.45 -7.86 -5.34
N THR A 322 -4.81 -7.97 -4.17
CA THR A 322 -4.96 -6.97 -3.10
C THR A 322 -4.36 -5.60 -3.44
N ILE A 323 -3.35 -5.53 -4.32
CA ILE A 323 -2.82 -4.26 -4.84
C ILE A 323 -3.92 -3.51 -5.60
N VAL A 324 -4.65 -4.21 -6.47
CA VAL A 324 -5.77 -3.66 -7.25
C VAL A 324 -6.87 -3.15 -6.32
N GLU A 325 -7.25 -3.94 -5.31
CA GLU A 325 -8.30 -3.55 -4.38
C GLU A 325 -7.93 -2.32 -3.55
N ASN A 326 -6.69 -2.24 -3.07
CA ASN A 326 -6.22 -1.11 -2.28
C ASN A 326 -6.07 0.17 -3.12
N LEU A 327 -5.71 0.06 -4.40
CA LEU A 327 -5.70 1.21 -5.32
C LEU A 327 -7.12 1.64 -5.74
N ARG A 328 -8.03 0.69 -5.95
CA ARG A 328 -9.44 0.94 -6.26
C ARG A 328 -10.14 1.73 -5.16
N THR A 329 -9.78 1.47 -3.90
CA THR A 329 -10.38 2.10 -2.72
C THR A 329 -9.55 3.26 -2.16
N TYR A 330 -8.44 3.62 -2.82
CA TYR A 330 -7.59 4.74 -2.44
C TYR A 330 -8.33 6.08 -2.63
N LYS A 331 -8.29 6.95 -1.62
CA LYS A 331 -9.10 8.18 -1.61
C LYS A 331 -8.29 9.46 -1.91
N GLN A 332 -6.97 9.39 -1.86
CA GLN A 332 -6.07 10.52 -2.07
C GLN A 332 -5.41 10.46 -3.46
N PRO A 333 -4.77 11.55 -3.94
CA PRO A 333 -4.07 11.53 -5.22
C PRO A 333 -2.95 10.47 -5.24
N VAL A 334 -2.88 9.71 -6.33
CA VAL A 334 -1.85 8.69 -6.58
C VAL A 334 -1.09 9.04 -7.86
N PHE A 335 0.22 9.13 -7.75
CA PHE A 335 1.12 9.38 -8.88
C PHE A 335 1.94 8.13 -9.16
N VAL A 336 1.67 7.47 -10.28
CA VAL A 336 2.50 6.38 -10.78
C VAL A 336 3.49 6.98 -11.76
N TYR A 337 4.78 6.95 -11.43
CA TYR A 337 5.84 7.51 -12.26
C TYR A 337 6.83 6.41 -12.66
N ILE A 338 6.99 6.18 -13.96
CA ILE A 338 8.06 5.32 -14.48
C ILE A 338 9.33 6.18 -14.59
N PRO A 339 10.34 5.95 -13.72
CA PRO A 339 11.52 6.80 -13.61
C PRO A 339 12.45 6.65 -14.82
N MET A 340 13.52 7.42 -14.84
CA MET A 340 14.55 7.32 -15.87
C MET A 340 15.11 5.88 -15.96
N MET A 341 15.16 5.36 -17.18
CA MET A 341 15.51 3.96 -17.53
C MET A 341 14.60 2.90 -16.90
N GLY A 342 13.51 3.30 -16.25
CA GLY A 342 12.55 2.41 -15.64
C GLY A 342 11.72 1.67 -16.69
N GLU A 343 11.16 0.55 -16.28
CA GLU A 343 10.24 -0.21 -17.11
C GLU A 343 9.02 -0.69 -16.34
N LEU A 344 7.87 -0.70 -17.01
CA LEU A 344 6.63 -1.21 -16.46
C LEU A 344 5.98 -2.15 -17.48
N ARG A 345 5.85 -3.44 -17.15
CA ARG A 345 5.45 -4.46 -18.12
C ARG A 345 4.36 -5.40 -17.63
N GLY A 346 3.63 -5.96 -18.59
CA GLY A 346 2.69 -7.08 -18.40
C GLY A 346 1.71 -6.86 -17.25
N GLY A 347 1.58 -7.87 -16.39
CA GLY A 347 0.71 -7.81 -15.22
C GLY A 347 1.06 -6.69 -14.24
N ALA A 348 2.32 -6.27 -14.16
CA ALA A 348 2.71 -5.19 -13.25
C ALA A 348 2.10 -3.85 -13.66
N TRP A 349 1.96 -3.59 -14.96
CA TRP A 349 1.21 -2.43 -15.46
C TRP A 349 -0.27 -2.53 -15.07
N VAL A 350 -0.87 -3.70 -15.30
CA VAL A 350 -2.31 -3.93 -15.10
C VAL A 350 -2.73 -3.56 -13.68
N VAL A 351 -1.95 -3.93 -12.67
CA VAL A 351 -2.33 -3.73 -11.27
C VAL A 351 -2.14 -2.29 -10.75
N VAL A 352 -1.47 -1.41 -11.49
CA VAL A 352 -1.28 0.01 -11.14
C VAL A 352 -1.87 0.98 -12.17
N ASP A 353 -2.63 0.47 -13.13
CA ASP A 353 -3.17 1.29 -14.22
C ASP A 353 -4.14 2.35 -13.70
N SER A 354 -4.07 3.55 -14.28
CA SER A 354 -4.94 4.67 -13.92
C SER A 354 -6.44 4.35 -13.98
N ARG A 355 -6.86 3.39 -14.81
CA ARG A 355 -8.28 2.99 -14.93
C ARG A 355 -8.83 2.25 -13.72
N ILE A 356 -7.97 1.73 -12.84
CA ILE A 356 -8.42 1.12 -11.57
C ILE A 356 -9.15 2.16 -10.72
N ASN A 357 -8.67 3.40 -10.74
CA ASN A 357 -9.24 4.51 -10.00
C ASN A 357 -8.93 5.84 -10.71
N SER A 358 -9.64 6.09 -11.81
CA SER A 358 -9.37 7.20 -12.73
C SER A 358 -9.59 8.59 -12.12
N ASP A 359 -10.30 8.65 -11.00
CA ASP A 359 -10.55 9.89 -10.27
C ASP A 359 -9.32 10.32 -9.44
N HIS A 360 -8.44 9.38 -9.08
CA HIS A 360 -7.33 9.60 -8.15
C HIS A 360 -5.94 9.27 -8.72
N ILE A 361 -5.83 8.31 -9.65
CA ILE A 361 -4.54 7.83 -10.19
C ILE A 361 -4.17 8.58 -11.47
N GLU A 362 -2.96 9.13 -11.49
CA GLU A 362 -2.31 9.70 -12.67
C GLU A 362 -1.00 8.97 -12.98
N MET A 363 -0.80 8.62 -14.26
CA MET A 363 0.40 7.93 -14.72
C MET A 363 1.32 8.86 -15.54
N TYR A 364 2.60 8.83 -15.20
CA TYR A 364 3.66 9.59 -15.82
C TYR A 364 4.81 8.68 -16.22
N ALA A 365 5.52 9.04 -17.28
CA ALA A 365 6.71 8.33 -17.72
C ALA A 365 7.82 9.31 -18.09
N GLU A 366 9.05 8.96 -17.75
CA GLU A 366 10.26 9.61 -18.25
C GLU A 366 10.49 9.20 -19.73
N ARG A 367 11.21 10.01 -20.52
CA ARG A 367 11.40 9.77 -21.96
C ARG A 367 12.13 8.46 -22.29
N THR A 368 13.00 8.01 -21.41
CA THR A 368 13.75 6.76 -21.55
C THR A 368 13.00 5.55 -20.99
N ALA A 369 11.84 5.77 -20.36
CA ALA A 369 11.01 4.72 -19.79
C ALA A 369 10.51 3.74 -20.87
N LYS A 370 10.35 2.49 -20.47
CA LYS A 370 9.89 1.41 -21.35
C LYS A 370 8.60 0.80 -20.81
N GLY A 371 7.69 0.42 -21.68
CA GLY A 371 6.49 -0.29 -21.27
C GLY A 371 5.88 -1.09 -22.40
N ASN A 372 5.49 -2.33 -22.10
CA ASN A 372 4.82 -3.24 -23.02
C ASN A 372 4.25 -4.46 -22.30
N VAL A 373 3.50 -5.31 -22.99
CA VAL A 373 2.96 -6.56 -22.45
C VAL A 373 4.07 -7.55 -22.08
N LEU A 374 5.11 -7.67 -22.91
CA LEU A 374 6.23 -8.59 -22.71
C LEU A 374 7.57 -7.86 -22.88
N GLU A 375 8.64 -8.48 -22.43
CA GLU A 375 10.00 -8.09 -22.81
C GLU A 375 10.22 -8.31 -24.32
N PRO A 376 11.12 -7.53 -24.95
CA PRO A 376 11.44 -7.67 -26.36
C PRO A 376 11.81 -9.11 -26.74
N GLU A 377 12.58 -9.78 -25.90
CA GLU A 377 13.06 -11.15 -26.07
C GLU A 377 11.86 -12.12 -26.16
N GLY A 378 10.93 -12.04 -25.20
CA GLY A 378 9.71 -12.84 -25.23
C GLY A 378 8.77 -12.50 -26.41
N MET A 379 8.75 -11.25 -26.86
CA MET A 379 8.00 -10.89 -28.08
C MET A 379 8.60 -11.49 -29.35
N ILE A 380 9.94 -11.57 -29.46
CA ILE A 380 10.61 -12.20 -30.60
C ILE A 380 10.25 -13.69 -30.65
N GLU A 381 10.30 -14.39 -29.51
CA GLU A 381 9.94 -15.81 -29.43
C GLU A 381 8.50 -16.12 -29.85
N ILE A 382 7.59 -15.16 -29.68
CA ILE A 382 6.17 -15.35 -30.04
C ILE A 382 5.87 -14.86 -31.45
N LYS A 383 6.29 -13.63 -31.79
CA LYS A 383 5.84 -12.89 -32.99
C LYS A 383 6.88 -12.78 -34.10
N PHE A 384 8.17 -12.92 -33.80
CA PHE A 384 9.25 -12.75 -34.77
C PHE A 384 10.25 -13.91 -34.65
N ARG A 385 9.74 -15.12 -34.84
CA ARG A 385 10.48 -16.36 -34.58
C ARG A 385 11.62 -16.52 -35.57
N THR A 386 12.41 -17.57 -35.39
CA THR A 386 13.53 -17.91 -36.27
C THR A 386 13.14 -17.92 -37.75
N LYS A 387 11.90 -18.31 -38.10
CA LYS A 387 11.42 -18.28 -39.48
C LYS A 387 11.38 -16.85 -40.04
N GLU A 388 10.72 -15.92 -39.35
CA GLU A 388 10.60 -14.52 -39.76
C GLU A 388 11.97 -13.82 -39.74
N LEU A 389 12.83 -14.15 -38.78
CA LEU A 389 14.23 -13.70 -38.76
C LEU A 389 14.99 -14.15 -40.01
N LEU A 390 14.88 -15.44 -40.39
CA LEU A 390 15.52 -15.99 -41.59
C LEU A 390 14.96 -15.38 -42.88
N GLU A 391 13.66 -15.08 -42.93
CA GLU A 391 13.05 -14.34 -44.06
C GLU A 391 13.60 -12.91 -44.15
N CYS A 392 13.73 -12.22 -43.02
CA CYS A 392 14.34 -10.89 -42.95
C CYS A 392 15.80 -10.90 -43.40
N MET A 393 16.57 -11.88 -42.95
CA MET A 393 17.95 -12.13 -43.38
C MET A 393 18.00 -12.39 -44.89
N GLY A 394 17.13 -13.24 -45.41
CA GLY A 394 17.05 -13.53 -46.84
C GLY A 394 16.62 -12.35 -47.71
N ARG A 395 16.10 -11.27 -47.12
CA ARG A 395 15.71 -10.03 -47.81
C ARG A 395 16.77 -8.94 -47.73
N LEU A 396 17.59 -8.92 -46.67
CA LEU A 396 18.49 -7.81 -46.37
C LEU A 396 19.98 -8.18 -46.38
N ASP A 397 20.34 -9.42 -46.09
CA ASP A 397 21.74 -9.87 -46.03
C ASP A 397 22.22 -10.23 -47.45
N GLN A 398 23.06 -9.37 -48.02
CA GLN A 398 23.54 -9.51 -49.38
C GLN A 398 24.36 -10.79 -49.61
N GLN A 399 25.08 -11.26 -48.58
CA GLN A 399 25.84 -12.51 -48.66
C GLN A 399 24.88 -13.70 -48.75
N LEU A 400 23.83 -13.72 -47.93
CA LEU A 400 22.82 -14.79 -47.97
C LEU A 400 21.98 -14.77 -49.25
N ILE A 401 21.66 -13.59 -49.79
CA ILE A 401 20.98 -13.43 -51.07
C ILE A 401 21.83 -14.03 -52.20
N ASN A 402 23.12 -13.67 -52.26
CA ASN A 402 24.05 -14.15 -53.27
C ASN A 402 24.26 -15.68 -53.17
N LEU A 403 24.41 -16.22 -51.96
CA LEU A 403 24.53 -17.66 -51.74
C LEU A 403 23.26 -18.41 -52.12
N LYS A 404 22.08 -17.85 -51.82
CA LYS A 404 20.78 -18.43 -52.23
C LYS A 404 20.65 -18.45 -53.75
N LYS A 405 21.07 -17.38 -54.44
CA LYS A 405 21.07 -17.31 -55.91
C LYS A 405 22.00 -18.35 -56.52
N LYS A 406 23.24 -18.47 -56.02
CA LYS A 406 24.21 -19.50 -56.44
C LYS A 406 23.68 -20.92 -56.25
N LEU A 407 23.01 -21.20 -55.13
CA LEU A 407 22.39 -22.49 -54.86
C LEU A 407 21.21 -22.79 -55.80
N GLN A 408 20.42 -21.77 -56.17
CA GLN A 408 19.33 -21.91 -57.15
C GLN A 408 19.87 -22.16 -58.56
N GLU A 409 20.91 -21.42 -58.97
CA GLU A 409 21.60 -21.60 -60.26
C GLU A 409 22.20 -23.01 -60.36
N ALA A 410 22.91 -23.50 -59.33
CA ALA A 410 23.48 -24.85 -59.30
C ALA A 410 22.40 -25.95 -59.40
N ARG A 411 21.23 -25.76 -58.77
CA ARG A 411 20.10 -26.68 -58.89
C ARG A 411 19.50 -26.70 -60.30
N SER A 412 19.47 -25.55 -60.98
CA SER A 412 18.91 -25.43 -62.33
C SER A 412 19.81 -26.01 -63.41
N THR A 413 21.13 -26.04 -63.20
CA THR A 413 22.11 -26.58 -64.16
C THR A 413 22.39 -28.08 -64.01
N GLY A 414 21.71 -28.76 -63.08
CA GLY A 414 21.91 -30.19 -62.81
C GLY A 414 23.26 -30.52 -62.14
N ALA A 415 24.03 -29.50 -61.76
CA ALA A 415 25.24 -29.68 -60.97
C ALA A 415 24.85 -30.07 -59.53
N HIS A 416 25.51 -31.08 -58.95
CA HIS A 416 25.41 -31.30 -57.52
C HIS A 416 25.86 -30.01 -56.82
N ALA A 417 24.94 -29.30 -56.17
CA ALA A 417 25.31 -28.24 -55.24
C ALA A 417 26.37 -28.81 -54.30
N THR A 418 27.58 -28.27 -54.36
CA THR A 418 28.69 -28.79 -53.55
C THR A 418 28.29 -28.69 -52.08
N SER A 419 28.54 -29.76 -51.32
CA SER A 419 28.30 -29.80 -49.86
C SER A 419 28.83 -28.52 -49.18
N GLU A 420 29.96 -28.02 -49.67
CA GLU A 420 30.60 -26.76 -49.27
C GLU A 420 29.73 -25.51 -49.46
N SER A 421 29.01 -25.37 -50.57
CA SER A 421 28.14 -24.19 -50.84
C SER A 421 26.91 -24.16 -49.92
N SER A 422 26.36 -25.33 -49.60
CA SER A 422 25.26 -25.47 -48.63
C SER A 422 25.75 -25.20 -47.21
N ALA A 423 26.91 -25.76 -46.85
CA ALA A 423 27.55 -25.54 -45.56
C ALA A 423 27.92 -24.06 -45.34
N ALA A 424 28.43 -23.38 -46.37
CA ALA A 424 28.74 -21.94 -46.32
C ALA A 424 27.47 -21.08 -46.10
N ALA A 425 26.35 -21.44 -46.72
CA ALA A 425 25.07 -20.76 -46.52
C ALA A 425 24.51 -20.97 -45.11
N GLU A 426 24.64 -22.18 -44.56
CA GLU A 426 24.23 -22.47 -43.18
C GLU A 426 25.11 -21.77 -42.15
N GLN A 427 26.43 -21.74 -42.38
CA GLN A 427 27.36 -21.05 -41.50
C GLN A 427 27.11 -19.54 -41.49
N ALA A 428 26.90 -18.94 -42.66
CA ALA A 428 26.55 -17.52 -42.79
C ALA A 428 25.22 -17.18 -42.07
N ARG A 429 24.22 -18.08 -42.14
CA ARG A 429 22.97 -17.91 -41.37
C ARG A 429 23.23 -17.95 -39.87
N ARG A 430 24.00 -18.93 -39.40
CA ARG A 430 24.31 -19.07 -37.96
C ARG A 430 25.09 -17.87 -37.43
N SER A 431 26.02 -17.31 -38.20
CA SER A 431 26.80 -16.15 -37.78
C SER A 431 25.98 -14.85 -37.78
N SER A 432 25.07 -14.66 -38.75
CA SER A 432 24.26 -13.44 -38.87
C SER A 432 23.06 -13.43 -37.92
N LEU A 433 22.56 -14.60 -37.49
CA LEU A 433 21.33 -14.70 -36.69
C LEU A 433 21.36 -13.87 -35.38
N PRO A 434 22.42 -13.88 -34.55
CA PRO A 434 22.47 -13.06 -33.34
C PRO A 434 22.34 -11.55 -33.60
N VAL A 435 22.93 -11.07 -34.70
CA VAL A 435 22.84 -9.65 -35.10
C VAL A 435 21.41 -9.31 -35.51
N TYR A 436 20.75 -10.17 -36.29
CA TYR A 436 19.35 -9.96 -36.67
C TYR A 436 18.39 -10.05 -35.48
N THR A 437 18.69 -10.89 -34.47
CA THR A 437 17.96 -10.88 -33.20
C THR A 437 18.14 -9.55 -32.47
N GLN A 438 19.36 -9.00 -32.39
CA GLN A 438 19.58 -7.67 -31.81
C GLN A 438 18.86 -6.55 -32.57
N ILE A 439 18.85 -6.61 -33.90
CA ILE A 439 18.09 -5.66 -34.75
C ILE A 439 16.59 -5.77 -34.45
N ALA A 440 16.05 -6.99 -34.33
CA ALA A 440 14.66 -7.22 -33.96
C ALA A 440 14.35 -6.65 -32.57
N THR A 441 15.20 -6.92 -31.57
CA THR A 441 15.09 -6.35 -30.21
C THR A 441 15.10 -4.83 -30.24
N LYS A 442 16.03 -4.21 -30.97
CA LYS A 442 16.11 -2.75 -31.12
C LYS A 442 14.88 -2.19 -31.81
N SER A 443 14.37 -2.87 -32.84
CA SER A 443 13.17 -2.44 -33.57
C SER A 443 11.94 -2.48 -32.67
N LEU A 444 11.79 -3.52 -31.84
CA LEU A 444 10.67 -3.66 -30.90
C LEU A 444 10.72 -2.67 -29.73
N THR A 445 11.91 -2.17 -29.37
CA THR A 445 12.11 -1.18 -28.29
C THR A 445 12.06 0.26 -28.79
N THR A 446 12.18 0.48 -30.10
CA THR A 446 12.13 1.81 -30.70
C THR A 446 10.70 2.36 -30.63
N GLY A 447 10.53 3.52 -30.01
CA GLY A 447 9.23 4.20 -29.92
C GLY A 447 8.33 3.78 -28.76
N TYR A 448 8.81 3.02 -27.77
CA TYR A 448 8.01 2.66 -26.59
C TYR A 448 7.38 3.86 -25.90
N PHE A 449 8.16 4.91 -25.65
CA PHE A 449 7.63 6.12 -25.03
C PHE A 449 6.48 6.74 -25.84
N THR A 450 6.65 6.89 -27.15
CA THR A 450 5.62 7.42 -28.05
C THR A 450 4.36 6.56 -28.05
N GLU A 451 4.51 5.23 -28.02
CA GLU A 451 3.39 4.29 -27.95
C GLU A 451 2.64 4.38 -26.61
N MET A 452 3.38 4.45 -25.49
CA MET A 452 2.79 4.69 -24.16
C MET A 452 1.99 6.01 -24.15
N GLN A 453 2.57 7.11 -24.63
CA GLN A 453 1.88 8.40 -24.69
C GLN A 453 0.60 8.33 -25.53
N ARG A 454 0.64 7.70 -26.70
CA ARG A 454 -0.50 7.67 -27.64
C ARG A 454 -1.59 6.68 -27.26
N ARG A 455 -1.23 5.53 -26.71
CA ARG A 455 -2.18 4.42 -26.48
C ARG A 455 -2.47 4.14 -25.02
N GLY A 456 -1.49 4.34 -24.14
CA GLY A 456 -1.63 4.14 -22.70
C GLY A 456 -2.05 5.41 -21.94
N ASN A 457 -2.14 6.56 -22.61
CA ASN A 457 -2.46 7.88 -22.05
C ASN A 457 -1.45 8.38 -21.00
N GLN A 458 -0.18 7.95 -21.07
CA GLN A 458 0.88 8.42 -20.16
C GLN A 458 1.28 9.86 -20.49
N ARG A 459 1.43 10.66 -19.44
CA ARG A 459 1.98 12.01 -19.54
C ARG A 459 3.51 11.97 -19.40
N SER A 460 4.20 12.86 -20.10
CA SER A 460 5.66 12.98 -20.00
C SER A 460 6.06 13.77 -18.76
N CYS A 461 7.10 13.31 -18.06
CA CYS A 461 7.74 14.10 -17.02
C CYS A 461 9.27 13.91 -17.10
N ASP A 462 9.99 15.00 -17.43
CA ASP A 462 11.43 14.98 -17.60
C ASP A 462 12.13 14.88 -16.24
N TRP A 463 13.10 13.96 -16.11
CA TRP A 463 13.75 13.63 -14.84
C TRP A 463 14.29 14.86 -14.10
N ASN A 464 15.03 15.72 -14.79
CA ASN A 464 15.68 16.89 -14.20
C ASN A 464 14.69 17.85 -13.52
N ASN A 465 13.47 17.98 -14.07
CA ASN A 465 12.46 18.94 -13.62
C ASN A 465 11.28 18.25 -12.92
N CYS A 466 11.36 16.94 -12.66
CA CYS A 466 10.21 16.19 -12.18
C CYS A 466 9.80 16.61 -10.77
N ARG A 467 10.73 17.03 -9.92
CA ARG A 467 10.46 17.56 -8.57
C ARG A 467 9.49 18.74 -8.60
N SER A 468 9.83 19.80 -9.33
CA SER A 468 9.00 21.01 -9.39
C SER A 468 7.66 20.75 -10.08
N PHE A 469 7.65 19.92 -11.13
CA PHE A 469 6.45 19.46 -11.79
C PHE A 469 5.51 18.72 -10.81
N PHE A 470 6.01 17.69 -10.12
CA PHE A 470 5.21 16.90 -9.20
C PHE A 470 4.77 17.70 -7.98
N TYR A 471 5.58 18.64 -7.50
CA TYR A 471 5.16 19.53 -6.41
C TYR A 471 3.93 20.37 -6.82
N LYS A 472 3.98 21.04 -7.98
CA LYS A 472 2.86 21.85 -8.49
C LYS A 472 1.62 20.99 -8.69
N ARG A 473 1.79 19.82 -9.33
CA ARG A 473 0.68 18.89 -9.58
C ARG A 473 0.08 18.32 -8.29
N LEU A 474 0.92 17.92 -7.33
CA LEU A 474 0.49 17.41 -6.03
C LEU A 474 -0.29 18.48 -5.27
N ARG A 475 0.26 19.70 -5.15
CA ARG A 475 -0.41 20.83 -4.50
C ARG A 475 -1.78 21.09 -5.12
N ARG A 476 -1.85 21.12 -6.46
CA ARG A 476 -3.12 21.29 -7.19
C ARG A 476 -4.12 20.19 -6.84
N ARG A 477 -3.73 18.92 -6.88
CA ARG A 477 -4.62 17.78 -6.65
C ARG A 477 -5.11 17.68 -5.20
N VAL A 478 -4.26 18.00 -4.23
CA VAL A 478 -4.64 18.07 -2.81
C VAL A 478 -5.71 19.16 -2.60
N VAL A 479 -5.54 20.33 -3.21
CA VAL A 479 -6.48 21.45 -3.09
C VAL A 479 -7.79 21.18 -3.81
N GLU A 480 -7.75 20.55 -5.00
CA GLU A 480 -8.94 20.06 -5.69
C GLU A 480 -9.71 19.06 -4.82
N GLY A 481 -9.02 18.09 -4.22
CA GLY A 481 -9.63 17.10 -3.31
C GLY A 481 -10.32 17.75 -2.12
N SER A 482 -9.69 18.76 -1.51
CA SER A 482 -10.29 19.56 -0.43
C SER A 482 -11.56 20.28 -0.89
N LEU A 483 -11.53 20.94 -2.07
CA LEU A 483 -12.71 21.62 -2.60
C LEU A 483 -13.84 20.65 -2.94
N ILE A 484 -13.51 19.50 -3.54
CA ILE A 484 -14.48 18.43 -3.85
C ILE A 484 -15.15 17.95 -2.58
N LYS A 485 -14.40 17.76 -1.49
CA LYS A 485 -14.94 17.40 -0.18
C LYS A 485 -15.93 18.46 0.30
N THR A 486 -15.57 19.74 0.27
CA THR A 486 -16.48 20.84 0.65
C THR A 486 -17.77 20.87 -0.19
N VAL A 487 -17.67 20.68 -1.51
CA VAL A 487 -18.84 20.63 -2.40
C VAL A 487 -19.73 19.43 -2.10
N LYS A 488 -19.15 18.26 -1.88
CA LYS A 488 -19.90 17.06 -1.51
C LYS A 488 -20.63 17.24 -0.18
N GLU A 489 -19.95 17.74 0.85
CA GLU A 489 -20.56 18.02 2.17
C GLU A 489 -21.72 19.03 2.06
N ALA A 490 -21.54 20.10 1.28
CA ALA A 490 -22.59 21.08 0.98
C ALA A 490 -23.81 20.45 0.30
N SER A 491 -23.61 19.48 -0.59
CA SER A 491 -24.67 18.72 -1.26
C SER A 491 -25.26 17.56 -0.43
N GLY A 492 -24.74 17.30 0.78
CA GLY A 492 -25.16 16.16 1.60
C GLY A 492 -24.70 14.81 1.07
N ASP A 493 -23.48 14.76 0.50
CA ASP A 493 -22.82 13.58 -0.05
C ASP A 493 -23.57 12.86 -1.18
N GLN A 494 -24.53 13.54 -1.81
CA GLN A 494 -25.28 13.01 -2.96
C GLN A 494 -24.46 13.04 -4.26
N LEU A 495 -23.45 13.92 -4.34
CA LEU A 495 -22.64 14.07 -5.54
C LEU A 495 -21.50 13.04 -5.61
N SER A 496 -21.32 12.44 -6.79
CA SER A 496 -20.11 11.65 -7.10
C SER A 496 -18.87 12.56 -7.20
N HIS A 497 -17.68 11.97 -7.05
CA HIS A 497 -16.41 12.71 -7.18
C HIS A 497 -16.30 13.43 -8.53
N LYS A 498 -16.62 12.73 -9.62
CA LYS A 498 -16.63 13.28 -10.98
C LYS A 498 -17.65 14.41 -11.15
N SER A 499 -18.86 14.26 -10.61
CA SER A 499 -19.89 15.30 -10.69
C SER A 499 -19.47 16.57 -9.95
N ALA A 500 -18.95 16.43 -8.72
CA ALA A 500 -18.43 17.55 -7.94
C ALA A 500 -17.26 18.24 -8.66
N THR A 501 -16.33 17.47 -9.24
CA THR A 501 -15.21 18.01 -10.04
C THR A 501 -15.71 18.81 -11.24
N ASN A 502 -16.69 18.29 -11.99
CA ASN A 502 -17.25 18.99 -13.14
C ASN A 502 -17.97 20.28 -12.73
N MET A 503 -18.66 20.29 -11.59
CA MET A 503 -19.30 21.50 -11.05
C MET A 503 -18.27 22.57 -10.70
N ILE A 504 -17.21 22.20 -9.98
CA ILE A 504 -16.10 23.11 -9.66
C ILE A 504 -15.49 23.69 -10.94
N LYS A 505 -15.20 22.83 -11.92
CA LYS A 505 -14.64 23.26 -13.20
C LYS A 505 -15.57 24.25 -13.90
N LYS A 506 -16.88 23.99 -13.89
CA LYS A 506 -17.87 24.91 -14.45
C LYS A 506 -17.87 26.26 -13.73
N TRP A 507 -17.89 26.26 -12.39
CA TRP A 507 -17.84 27.49 -11.60
C TRP A 507 -16.58 28.32 -11.87
N PHE A 508 -15.44 27.66 -12.04
CA PHE A 508 -14.20 28.34 -12.42
C PHE A 508 -14.28 28.94 -13.83
N LEU A 509 -14.74 28.16 -14.82
CA LEU A 509 -14.82 28.60 -16.23
C LEU A 509 -15.81 29.74 -16.44
N ASP A 510 -16.90 29.75 -15.67
CA ASP A 510 -17.90 30.83 -15.68
C ASP A 510 -17.39 32.11 -14.98
N SER A 511 -16.25 32.04 -14.28
CA SER A 511 -15.66 33.18 -13.58
C SER A 511 -14.92 34.14 -14.52
N LYS A 512 -14.83 35.42 -14.11
CA LYS A 512 -14.05 36.43 -14.83
C LYS A 512 -12.55 36.08 -14.92
N ILE A 513 -12.03 35.28 -13.99
CA ILE A 513 -10.62 34.89 -13.91
C ILE A 513 -10.24 33.92 -15.04
N ALA A 514 -11.15 33.00 -15.41
CA ALA A 514 -10.94 32.10 -16.54
C ALA A 514 -10.98 32.84 -17.89
N GLY A 515 -11.75 33.92 -17.98
CA GLY A 515 -11.89 34.72 -19.21
C GLY A 515 -12.54 33.94 -20.35
N GLY A 516 -13.38 32.94 -20.04
CA GLY A 516 -14.13 32.14 -21.02
C GLY A 516 -13.30 31.14 -21.84
N ARG A 517 -12.03 30.90 -21.49
CA ARG A 517 -11.17 29.94 -22.20
C ARG A 517 -11.08 28.62 -21.44
N GLU A 518 -11.33 27.50 -22.12
CA GLU A 518 -11.30 26.17 -21.49
C GLU A 518 -9.90 25.75 -21.02
N ASP A 519 -8.85 26.21 -21.69
CA ASP A 519 -7.45 25.96 -21.35
C ASP A 519 -7.05 26.59 -20.01
N ALA A 520 -7.76 27.63 -19.57
CA ALA A 520 -7.50 28.32 -18.29
C ALA A 520 -7.63 27.40 -17.07
N TRP A 521 -8.37 26.29 -17.14
CA TRP A 521 -8.46 25.33 -16.03
C TRP A 521 -7.11 24.68 -15.71
N ALA A 522 -6.26 24.50 -16.73
CA ALA A 522 -4.93 23.91 -16.60
C ALA A 522 -3.88 24.91 -16.07
N ASP A 523 -4.21 26.20 -15.98
CA ASP A 523 -3.36 27.25 -15.42
C ASP A 523 -3.51 27.26 -13.88
N ASP A 524 -2.46 26.84 -13.19
CA ASP A 524 -2.47 26.75 -11.73
C ASP A 524 -2.56 28.13 -11.07
N GLU A 525 -1.89 29.16 -11.61
CA GLU A 525 -1.92 30.51 -11.01
C GLU A 525 -3.34 31.08 -11.02
N ARG A 526 -4.03 30.96 -12.16
CA ARG A 526 -5.44 31.38 -12.28
C ARG A 526 -6.35 30.60 -11.35
N PHE A 527 -6.16 29.29 -11.27
CA PHE A 527 -6.96 28.45 -10.39
C PHE A 527 -6.80 28.84 -8.92
N PHE A 528 -5.57 29.04 -8.45
CA PHE A 528 -5.32 29.46 -7.06
C PHE A 528 -5.89 30.85 -6.78
N ALA A 529 -5.73 31.80 -7.71
CA ALA A 529 -6.36 33.12 -7.60
C ALA A 529 -7.90 33.04 -7.46
N TRP A 530 -8.54 32.08 -8.13
CA TRP A 530 -9.98 31.83 -7.99
C TRP A 530 -10.33 31.07 -6.70
N LYS A 531 -9.59 30.00 -6.40
CA LYS A 531 -9.87 29.08 -5.30
C LYS A 531 -9.68 29.73 -3.92
N ASP A 532 -8.69 30.59 -3.79
CA ASP A 532 -8.30 31.19 -2.51
C ASP A 532 -9.23 32.33 -2.08
N ASP A 533 -10.04 32.87 -3.00
CA ASP A 533 -11.12 33.81 -2.69
C ASP A 533 -12.48 33.09 -2.62
N LEU A 534 -12.96 32.84 -1.40
CA LEU A 534 -14.24 32.15 -1.12
C LEU A 534 -15.45 32.83 -1.76
N ARG A 535 -15.41 34.16 -1.98
CA ARG A 535 -16.52 34.91 -2.59
C ARG A 535 -16.84 34.44 -4.01
N ASN A 536 -15.88 33.77 -4.66
CA ASN A 536 -16.08 33.26 -6.02
C ASN A 536 -17.06 32.09 -6.10
N TYR A 537 -17.32 31.37 -5.00
CA TYR A 537 -18.18 30.18 -5.02
C TYR A 537 -19.00 29.95 -3.74
N GLU A 538 -18.94 30.83 -2.73
CA GLU A 538 -19.74 30.69 -1.51
C GLU A 538 -21.25 30.68 -1.82
N ASP A 539 -21.74 31.57 -2.68
CA ASP A 539 -23.15 31.58 -3.09
C ASP A 539 -23.58 30.24 -3.72
N LYS A 540 -22.68 29.60 -4.48
CA LYS A 540 -22.91 28.29 -5.10
C LYS A 540 -22.92 27.17 -4.06
N LEU A 541 -22.09 27.26 -3.03
CA LEU A 541 -22.15 26.34 -1.89
C LEU A 541 -23.45 26.53 -1.09
N GLN A 542 -23.92 27.78 -0.91
CA GLN A 542 -25.19 28.05 -0.25
C GLN A 542 -26.38 27.50 -1.05
N GLU A 543 -26.40 27.69 -2.37
CA GLU A 543 -27.41 27.09 -3.25
C GLU A 543 -27.47 25.56 -3.06
N LEU A 544 -26.32 24.87 -2.98
CA LEU A 544 -26.25 23.43 -2.71
C LEU A 544 -26.78 23.05 -1.33
N ARG A 545 -26.46 23.83 -0.28
CA ARG A 545 -26.97 23.60 1.07
C ARG A 545 -28.49 23.77 1.13
N VAL A 546 -29.03 24.77 0.43
CA VAL A 546 -30.48 24.96 0.29
C VAL A 546 -31.11 23.76 -0.42
N GLN A 547 -30.54 23.29 -1.54
CA GLN A 547 -31.03 22.09 -2.23
C GLN A 547 -30.99 20.84 -1.35
N LYS A 548 -29.93 20.66 -0.56
CA LYS A 548 -29.81 19.58 0.43
C LYS A 548 -30.97 19.63 1.45
N VAL A 549 -31.20 20.79 2.07
CA VAL A 549 -32.28 20.96 3.06
C VAL A 549 -33.65 20.77 2.41
N LEU A 550 -33.85 21.31 1.21
CA LEU A 550 -35.08 21.13 0.43
C LEU A 550 -35.38 19.65 0.21
N LEU A 551 -34.40 18.87 -0.26
CA LEU A 551 -34.57 17.43 -0.48
C LEU A 551 -34.94 16.70 0.83
N GLN A 552 -34.29 17.05 1.95
CA GLN A 552 -34.61 16.48 3.25
C GLN A 552 -36.06 16.78 3.67
N LEU A 553 -36.53 18.02 3.47
CA LEU A 553 -37.89 18.44 3.79
C LEU A 553 -38.93 17.81 2.85
N SER A 554 -38.63 17.72 1.55
CA SER A 554 -39.50 17.04 0.57
C SER A 554 -39.70 15.57 0.92
N ASN A 555 -38.63 14.86 1.28
CA ASN A 555 -38.72 13.46 1.71
C ASN A 555 -39.62 13.28 2.95
N ILE A 556 -39.61 14.24 3.88
CA ILE A 556 -40.54 14.24 5.03
C ILE A 556 -41.99 14.48 4.56
N GLY A 557 -42.19 15.41 3.62
CA GLY A 557 -43.50 15.72 3.05
C GLY A 557 -44.17 14.54 2.33
N ASP A 558 -43.37 13.68 1.69
CA ASP A 558 -43.85 12.50 0.97
C ASP A 558 -44.32 11.36 1.90
N SER A 559 -44.02 11.44 3.20
CA SER A 559 -44.41 10.46 4.22
C SER A 559 -45.47 11.03 5.16
N PRO A 560 -46.73 10.54 5.11
CA PRO A 560 -47.79 11.02 5.99
C PRO A 560 -47.51 10.83 7.49
N LEU A 561 -46.70 9.83 7.85
CA LEU A 561 -46.29 9.57 9.24
C LEU A 561 -45.22 10.57 9.69
N ASP A 562 -44.20 10.81 8.86
CA ASP A 562 -43.13 11.76 9.19
C ASP A 562 -43.64 13.20 9.19
N LEU A 563 -44.56 13.54 8.28
CA LEU A 563 -45.23 14.84 8.25
C LEU A 563 -46.02 15.11 9.54
N ARG A 564 -46.67 14.09 10.14
CA ARG A 564 -47.33 14.21 11.45
C ARG A 564 -46.33 14.43 12.59
N ALA A 565 -45.12 13.89 12.47
CA ALA A 565 -44.06 14.04 13.47
C ALA A 565 -43.26 15.35 13.31
N LEU A 566 -43.33 16.01 12.14
CA LEU A 566 -42.56 17.23 11.83
C LEU A 566 -42.65 18.34 12.88
N PRO A 567 -43.83 18.69 13.46
CA PRO A 567 -43.91 19.72 14.49
C PRO A 567 -43.07 19.40 15.75
N GLN A 568 -43.04 18.13 16.17
CA GLN A 568 -42.23 17.68 17.31
C GLN A 568 -40.74 17.74 16.96
N GLY A 569 -40.38 17.37 15.73
CA GLY A 569 -39.02 17.51 15.22
C GLY A 569 -38.53 18.96 15.19
N LEU A 570 -39.36 19.89 14.71
CA LEU A 570 -39.05 21.33 14.69
C LEU A 570 -38.90 21.90 16.11
N ALA A 571 -39.75 21.47 17.06
CA ALA A 571 -39.60 21.86 18.46
C ALA A 571 -38.27 21.38 19.05
N ALA A 572 -37.90 20.12 18.82
CA ALA A 572 -36.62 19.57 19.26
C ALA A 572 -35.42 20.28 18.62
N LEU A 573 -35.52 20.65 17.34
CA LEU A 573 -34.51 21.47 16.65
C LEU A 573 -34.34 22.83 17.35
N LEU A 574 -35.44 23.55 17.58
CA LEU A 574 -35.40 24.86 18.24
C LEU A 574 -34.76 24.78 19.62
N HIS A 575 -34.99 23.71 20.40
CA HIS A 575 -34.35 23.51 21.70
C HIS A 575 -32.83 23.32 21.64
N LYS A 576 -32.31 22.72 20.55
CA LYS A 576 -30.86 22.52 20.35
C LYS A 576 -30.14 23.75 19.82
N VAL A 577 -30.84 24.65 19.12
CA VAL A 577 -30.26 25.89 18.60
C VAL A 577 -29.96 26.85 19.76
N GLU A 578 -28.80 27.52 19.69
CA GLU A 578 -28.40 28.55 20.66
C GLU A 578 -29.48 29.64 20.81
N PRO A 579 -29.66 30.21 22.02
CA PRO A 579 -30.74 31.16 22.28
C PRO A 579 -30.76 32.39 21.35
N SER A 580 -29.60 32.91 20.96
CA SER A 580 -29.44 34.06 20.05
C SER A 580 -29.96 33.76 18.64
N SER A 581 -29.57 32.61 18.07
CA SER A 581 -29.97 32.16 16.73
C SER A 581 -31.41 31.63 16.69
N ARG A 582 -31.93 31.16 17.82
CA ARG A 582 -33.31 30.65 17.94
C ARG A 582 -34.35 31.73 17.63
N ALA A 583 -34.18 32.93 18.19
CA ALA A 583 -35.12 34.03 17.97
C ALA A 583 -35.20 34.43 16.50
N GLN A 584 -34.04 34.53 15.84
CA GLN A 584 -33.95 34.81 14.41
C GLN A 584 -34.58 33.71 13.57
N LEU A 585 -34.29 32.43 13.87
CA LEU A 585 -34.87 31.30 13.15
C LEU A 585 -36.40 31.24 13.29
N VAL A 586 -36.95 31.54 14.48
CA VAL A 586 -38.39 31.60 14.69
C VAL A 586 -39.03 32.72 13.87
N ASP A 587 -38.40 33.90 13.82
CA ASP A 587 -38.90 35.02 13.01
C ASP A 587 -38.90 34.68 11.51
N GLU A 588 -37.83 34.08 11.01
CA GLU A 588 -37.74 33.64 9.61
C GLU A 588 -38.75 32.52 9.29
N LEU A 589 -38.94 31.55 10.17
CA LEU A 589 -39.96 30.51 9.98
C LEU A 589 -41.37 31.08 9.98
N ARG A 590 -41.66 32.10 10.81
CA ARG A 590 -42.96 32.79 10.78
C ARG A 590 -43.21 33.47 9.44
N LYS A 591 -42.21 34.17 8.89
CA LYS A 591 -42.31 34.79 7.55
C LYS A 591 -42.65 33.79 6.45
N VAL A 592 -42.16 32.56 6.54
CA VAL A 592 -42.44 31.49 5.57
C VAL A 592 -43.83 30.87 5.76
N LEU A 593 -44.32 30.79 7.00
CA LEU A 593 -45.61 30.15 7.32
C LEU A 593 -46.83 31.06 7.12
N GLY A 594 -46.63 32.38 6.96
CA GLY A 594 -47.68 33.38 6.83
C GLY A 594 -47.98 34.07 8.15
#